data_AF-W1DFH5-F1
#
_entry.id   AF-W1DFH5-F1
#
_cell.length_a   1.000
_cell.length_b   1.000
_cell.length_c   1.000
_cell.angle_alpha   90.00
_cell.angle_beta   90.00
_cell.angle_gamma   90.00
#
_symmetry.space_group_name_H-M   'P 1'
#
loop_
_entity.id
_entity.type
_entity.pdbx_description
1 polymer ?
#
loop_
_entity_poly.entity_id
_entity_poly.type
_entity_poly.pdbx_seq_one_letter_code
_entity_poly.pdbx_strand_id
1 'polypeptide(L)'
;MLKNYREALNSVPVVLRVDSTVSIFDNTVPDTTPVFSVEDALKVAAEGVVCMTFPGAFNEEKTHIMAMQLAQAADRWNVPLIVESLPYGYPVTSDDSNNPAIIAASARAAVELGADVIKKRVLPVHQRTD
;
A
#
# COMPACT_ATOMS: atom_id res chain seq x y z
N MET A 1 9.53 1.09 17.55
CA MET A 1 8.53 2.05 18.05
C MET A 1 7.33 1.31 18.64
N LEU A 2 6.49 0.60 17.88
CA LEU A 2 5.28 -0.04 18.43
C LEU A 2 5.50 -0.95 19.65
N LYS A 3 6.55 -1.77 19.62
CA LYS A 3 6.94 -2.64 20.75
C LYS A 3 7.24 -1.89 22.06
N ASN A 4 7.63 -0.62 21.97
CA ASN A 4 8.08 0.20 23.10
C ASN A 4 7.03 1.20 23.58
N TYR A 5 5.94 1.41 22.83
CA TYR A 5 4.89 2.39 23.14
C TYR A 5 3.50 1.75 23.19
N ARG A 6 3.44 0.45 23.48
CA ARG A 6 2.18 -0.31 23.49
C ARG A 6 1.14 0.31 24.42
N GLU A 7 1.54 0.71 25.63
CA GLU A 7 0.63 1.34 26.59
C GLU A 7 0.03 2.65 26.08
N ALA A 8 0.82 3.49 25.41
CA ALA A 8 0.36 4.75 24.84
C ALA A 8 -0.57 4.57 23.63
N LEU A 9 -0.46 3.43 22.95
CA LEU A 9 -1.24 3.11 21.74
C LEU A 9 -2.35 2.09 21.98
N ASN A 10 -2.55 1.62 23.23
CA ASN A 10 -3.54 0.58 23.57
C ASN A 10 -4.99 0.93 23.18
N SER A 11 -5.29 2.21 22.96
CA SER A 11 -6.62 2.68 22.56
C SER A 11 -6.66 3.24 21.14
N VAL A 12 -5.62 3.00 20.34
CA VAL A 12 -5.49 3.49 18.96
C VAL A 12 -5.28 2.30 18.04
N PRO A 13 -6.18 2.04 17.08
CA PRO A 13 -5.98 1.06 16.02
C PRO A 13 -4.67 1.31 15.27
N VAL A 14 -3.88 0.26 15.08
CA VAL A 14 -2.60 0.35 14.37
C VAL A 14 -2.62 -0.51 13.12
N VAL A 15 -2.25 0.11 11.99
CA VAL A 15 -1.93 -0.61 10.75
C VAL A 15 -0.41 -0.64 10.58
N LEU A 16 0.17 -1.83 10.45
CA LEU A 16 1.61 -1.98 10.25
C LEU A 16 1.95 -1.92 8.75
N ARG A 17 2.85 -1.01 8.35
CA ARG A 17 3.47 -1.08 7.02
C ARG A 17 4.48 -2.22 6.98
N VAL A 18 4.29 -3.15 6.04
CA VAL A 18 5.03 -4.42 5.99
C VAL A 18 6.05 -4.52 4.87
N ASP A 19 6.13 -3.51 4.01
CA ASP A 19 7.19 -3.28 3.04
C ASP A 19 7.93 -1.96 3.28
N SER A 20 9.15 -1.87 2.77
CA SER A 20 9.95 -0.64 2.79
C SER A 20 10.57 -0.41 1.43
N THR A 21 10.87 0.85 1.13
CA THR A 21 11.74 1.17 0.00
C THR A 21 13.15 0.62 0.24
N VAL A 22 13.79 0.14 -0.83
CA VAL A 22 15.18 -0.34 -0.80
C VAL A 22 16.20 0.78 -1.05
N SER A 23 15.75 1.94 -1.54
CA SER A 23 16.61 3.08 -1.86
C SER A 23 16.01 4.38 -1.29
N ILE A 24 16.29 4.64 -0.02
CA ILE A 24 15.67 5.76 0.74
C ILE A 24 16.02 7.16 0.23
N PHE A 25 17.08 7.29 -0.59
CA PHE A 25 17.53 8.57 -1.15
C PHE A 25 17.21 8.72 -2.65
N ASP A 26 16.60 7.71 -3.27
CA ASP A 26 16.11 7.78 -4.64
C ASP A 26 14.69 8.34 -4.64
N ASN A 27 14.48 9.44 -5.34
CA ASN A 27 13.20 10.14 -5.44
C ASN A 27 12.36 9.72 -6.65
N THR A 28 12.79 8.70 -7.41
CA THR A 28 12.06 8.12 -8.53
C THR A 28 11.01 7.10 -8.06
N VAL A 29 10.63 6.14 -8.90
CA VAL A 29 9.75 5.04 -8.47
C VAL A 29 10.53 4.17 -7.48
N PRO A 30 10.07 4.08 -6.22
CA PRO A 30 10.75 3.25 -5.23
C PRO A 30 10.66 1.77 -5.64
N ASP A 31 11.79 1.07 -5.60
CA ASP A 31 11.73 -0.37 -5.43
C ASP A 31 11.42 -0.69 -3.96
N THR A 32 10.56 -1.67 -3.73
CA THR A 32 10.14 -2.06 -2.37
C THR A 32 10.46 -3.52 -2.10
N THR A 33 10.64 -3.83 -0.83
CA THR A 33 10.84 -5.20 -0.35
C THR A 33 9.96 -5.45 0.87
N PRO A 34 9.42 -6.66 1.04
CA PRO A 34 8.80 -7.04 2.31
C PRO A 34 9.84 -6.98 3.43
N VAL A 35 9.43 -6.43 4.57
CA VAL A 35 10.25 -6.28 5.78
C VAL A 35 9.59 -6.89 7.02
N PHE A 36 8.27 -7.08 7.02
CA PHE A 36 7.52 -7.75 8.09
C PHE A 36 6.46 -8.68 7.49
N SER A 37 6.07 -9.70 8.25
CA SER A 37 4.94 -10.56 7.91
C SER A 37 3.65 -10.15 8.64
N VAL A 38 2.53 -10.79 8.30
CA VAL A 38 1.26 -10.63 9.04
C VAL A 38 1.42 -11.11 10.49
N GLU A 39 2.16 -12.18 10.72
CA GLU A 39 2.47 -12.70 12.05
C GLU A 39 3.30 -11.71 12.88
N ASP A 40 4.21 -10.96 12.25
CA ASP A 40 4.94 -9.89 12.94
C ASP A 40 4.02 -8.73 13.33
N ALA A 41 3.02 -8.41 12.49
CA ALA A 41 1.98 -7.45 12.81
C ALA A 41 1.15 -7.90 14.03
N LEU A 42 0.75 -9.18 14.07
CA LEU A 42 0.02 -9.76 15.20
C LEU A 42 0.80 -9.72 16.52
N LYS A 43 2.12 -10.00 16.48
CA LYS A 43 2.98 -9.94 17.69
C LYS A 43 2.99 -8.57 18.36
N VAL A 44 2.74 -7.51 17.59
CA VAL A 44 2.71 -6.13 18.09
C VAL A 44 1.28 -5.60 18.25
N ALA A 45 0.28 -6.48 18.17
CA ALA A 45 -1.14 -6.15 18.25
C ALA A 45 -1.59 -5.11 17.21
N ALA A 46 -1.00 -5.14 16.01
CA ALA A 46 -1.53 -4.38 14.89
C ALA A 46 -2.83 -5.03 14.40
N GLU A 47 -3.79 -4.20 14.01
CA GLU A 47 -5.13 -4.59 13.56
C GLU A 47 -5.25 -4.66 12.03
N GLY A 48 -4.17 -4.34 11.32
CA GLY A 48 -4.13 -4.39 9.87
C GLY A 48 -2.70 -4.30 9.36
N VAL A 49 -2.53 -4.59 8.07
CA VAL A 49 -1.26 -4.45 7.36
C VAL A 49 -1.42 -3.56 6.14
N VAL A 50 -0.35 -2.88 5.74
CA VAL A 50 -0.33 -2.08 4.52
C VAL A 50 0.93 -2.33 3.69
N CYS A 51 0.76 -2.48 2.37
CA CYS A 51 1.85 -2.54 1.40
C CYS A 51 1.67 -1.49 0.28
N MET A 52 2.66 -1.36 -0.60
CA MET A 52 2.57 -0.57 -1.83
C MET A 52 2.56 -1.42 -3.10
N THR A 53 1.85 -0.93 -4.10
CA THR A 53 1.95 -1.40 -5.49
C THR A 53 2.21 -0.23 -6.43
N PHE A 54 2.99 -0.47 -7.48
CA PHE A 54 3.30 0.56 -8.49
C PHE A 54 2.89 0.12 -9.91
N PRO A 55 1.58 0.10 -10.23
CA PRO A 55 1.13 -0.17 -11.59
C PRO A 55 1.76 0.79 -12.61
N GLY A 56 2.13 0.26 -13.78
CA GLY A 56 2.81 0.99 -14.85
C GLY A 56 4.29 1.29 -14.59
N ALA A 57 4.85 0.92 -13.44
CA ALA A 57 6.27 1.09 -13.16
C ALA A 57 7.11 -0.14 -13.50
N PHE A 58 8.43 0.02 -13.55
CA PHE A 58 9.35 -1.06 -13.92
C PHE A 58 9.30 -2.28 -12.97
N ASN A 59 8.83 -2.08 -11.74
CA ASN A 59 8.75 -3.09 -10.68
C ASN A 59 7.31 -3.53 -10.37
N GLU A 60 6.35 -3.25 -11.27
CA GLU A 60 4.95 -3.59 -11.11
C GLU A 60 4.75 -5.06 -10.69
N GLU A 61 5.27 -6.01 -11.48
CA GLU A 61 5.16 -7.45 -11.25
C GLU A 61 5.60 -7.83 -9.83
N LYS A 62 6.78 -7.34 -9.41
CA LYS A 62 7.34 -7.63 -8.08
C LYS A 62 6.41 -7.15 -6.97
N THR A 63 5.89 -5.93 -7.09
CA THR A 63 4.98 -5.39 -6.07
C THR A 63 3.61 -6.07 -6.06
N HIS A 64 3.10 -6.49 -7.22
CA HIS A 64 1.86 -7.26 -7.32
C HIS A 64 1.99 -8.65 -6.71
N ILE A 65 3.11 -9.36 -6.96
CA ILE A 65 3.39 -10.65 -6.34
C ILE A 65 3.43 -10.52 -4.82
N MET A 66 4.12 -9.49 -4.30
CA MET A 66 4.18 -9.22 -2.87
C MET A 66 2.79 -8.94 -2.27
N ALA A 67 1.98 -8.10 -2.93
CA ALA A 67 0.62 -7.81 -2.48
C ALA A 67 -0.28 -9.05 -2.47
N MET A 68 -0.23 -9.89 -3.51
CA MET A 68 -0.98 -11.15 -3.57
C MET A 68 -0.55 -12.14 -2.46
N GLN A 69 0.76 -12.30 -2.22
CA GLN A 69 1.26 -13.14 -1.13
C GLN A 69 0.82 -12.62 0.24
N LEU A 70 0.84 -11.30 0.41
CA LEU A 70 0.37 -10.65 1.63
C LEU A 70 -1.13 -10.83 1.83
N ALA A 71 -1.94 -10.71 0.76
CA ALA A 71 -3.38 -10.95 0.81
C ALA A 71 -3.72 -12.38 1.24
N GLN A 72 -3.00 -13.37 0.70
CA GLN A 72 -3.16 -14.76 1.15
C GLN A 72 -2.81 -14.95 2.63
N ALA A 73 -1.79 -14.25 3.14
CA ALA A 73 -1.43 -14.29 4.55
C ALA A 73 -2.45 -13.56 5.44
N ALA A 74 -2.92 -12.40 4.97
CA ALA A 74 -3.92 -11.59 5.63
C ALA A 74 -5.23 -12.35 5.82
N ASP A 75 -5.71 -13.02 4.75
CA ASP A 75 -6.89 -13.89 4.78
C ASP A 75 -6.73 -15.06 5.77
N ARG A 76 -5.59 -15.77 5.72
CA ARG A 76 -5.29 -16.88 6.65
C ARG A 76 -5.38 -16.48 8.12
N TRP A 77 -5.01 -15.26 8.45
CA TRP A 77 -4.97 -14.75 9.82
C TRP A 77 -6.16 -13.83 10.15
N ASN A 78 -7.09 -13.63 9.22
CA ASN A 78 -8.22 -12.70 9.34
C ASN A 78 -7.77 -11.27 9.74
N VAL A 79 -6.75 -10.77 9.06
CA VAL A 79 -6.19 -9.42 9.25
C VAL A 79 -6.52 -8.56 8.02
N PRO A 80 -7.11 -7.37 8.17
CA PRO A 80 -7.33 -6.43 7.07
C PRO A 80 -6.03 -6.05 6.33
N LEU A 81 -6.07 -6.13 4.99
CA LEU A 81 -5.01 -5.66 4.10
C LEU A 81 -5.40 -4.33 3.44
N ILE A 82 -4.54 -3.33 3.63
CA ILE A 82 -4.55 -2.09 2.87
C ILE A 82 -3.52 -2.19 1.74
N VAL A 83 -3.93 -1.97 0.50
CA VAL A 83 -3.00 -1.78 -0.62
C VAL A 83 -2.93 -0.30 -0.97
N GLU A 84 -1.74 0.28 -0.82
CA GLU A 84 -1.42 1.61 -1.30
C GLU A 84 -1.01 1.56 -2.77
N SER A 85 -1.97 1.75 -3.67
CA SER A 85 -1.76 1.65 -5.12
C SER A 85 -1.41 3.01 -5.71
N LEU A 86 -0.18 3.12 -6.20
CA LEU A 86 0.45 4.36 -6.64
C LEU A 86 1.01 4.18 -8.06
N PRO A 87 0.20 4.42 -9.11
CA PRO A 87 0.68 4.25 -10.47
C PRO A 87 1.90 5.16 -10.73
N TYR A 88 2.93 4.59 -11.36
CA TYR A 88 4.18 5.25 -11.73
C TYR A 88 5.02 5.87 -10.58
N GLY A 89 4.88 5.40 -9.33
CA GLY A 89 5.74 5.82 -8.19
C GLY A 89 5.02 6.70 -7.17
N TYR A 90 5.74 7.37 -6.25
CA TYR A 90 5.11 8.30 -5.27
C TYR A 90 4.77 9.69 -5.84
N PRO A 91 5.72 10.40 -6.49
CA PRO A 91 5.42 11.75 -6.98
C PRO A 91 4.54 11.67 -8.23
N VAL A 92 3.80 12.76 -8.49
CA VAL A 92 3.21 12.97 -9.81
C VAL A 92 4.35 13.35 -10.74
N THR A 93 4.74 12.44 -11.62
CA THR A 93 5.88 12.58 -12.55
C THR A 93 5.44 12.84 -13.98
N SER A 94 4.18 12.54 -14.31
CA SER A 94 3.60 12.67 -15.63
C SER A 94 2.09 12.94 -15.55
N ASP A 95 1.49 13.41 -16.65
CA ASP A 95 0.03 13.54 -16.74
C ASP A 95 -0.67 12.21 -16.46
N ASP A 96 -0.09 11.10 -16.91
CA ASP A 96 -0.59 9.75 -16.66
C ASP A 96 -0.57 9.37 -15.16
N SER A 97 0.47 9.77 -14.42
CA SER A 97 0.57 9.48 -12.98
C SER A 97 -0.50 10.16 -12.12
N ASN A 98 -1.14 11.20 -12.66
CA ASN A 98 -2.28 11.89 -12.05
C ASN A 98 -3.59 11.74 -12.84
N ASN A 99 -3.61 10.90 -13.87
CA ASN A 99 -4.78 10.67 -14.70
C ASN A 99 -5.83 9.88 -13.91
N PRO A 100 -7.06 10.39 -13.75
CA PRO A 100 -8.10 9.72 -12.98
C PRO A 100 -8.43 8.30 -13.48
N ALA A 101 -8.38 8.07 -14.79
CA ALA A 101 -8.65 6.75 -15.36
C ALA A 101 -7.59 5.72 -14.97
N ILE A 102 -6.31 6.13 -14.96
CA ILE A 102 -5.19 5.27 -14.56
C ILE A 102 -5.26 5.00 -13.06
N ILE A 103 -5.50 6.02 -12.23
CA ILE A 103 -5.66 5.85 -10.79
C ILE A 103 -6.83 4.90 -10.47
N ALA A 104 -7.94 4.98 -11.22
CA ALA A 104 -9.08 4.07 -11.07
C ALA A 104 -8.73 2.63 -11.49
N ALA A 105 -7.99 2.45 -12.58
CA ALA A 105 -7.51 1.13 -13.01
C ALA A 105 -6.54 0.51 -11.99
N SER A 106 -5.61 1.29 -11.44
CA SER A 106 -4.72 0.86 -10.35
C SER A 106 -5.49 0.43 -9.10
N ALA A 107 -6.53 1.19 -8.73
CA ALA A 107 -7.41 0.84 -7.62
C ALA A 107 -8.16 -0.48 -7.88
N ARG A 108 -8.62 -0.71 -9.12
CA ARG A 108 -9.23 -1.99 -9.52
C ARG A 108 -8.25 -3.15 -9.36
N ALA A 109 -7.02 -2.99 -9.87
CA ALA A 109 -5.98 -4.02 -9.73
C ALA A 109 -5.70 -4.36 -8.26
N ALA A 110 -5.68 -3.35 -7.37
CA ALA A 110 -5.52 -3.58 -5.94
C ALA A 110 -6.63 -4.48 -5.34
N VAL A 111 -7.88 -4.31 -5.77
CA VAL A 111 -8.99 -5.20 -5.35
C VAL A 111 -8.76 -6.62 -5.84
N GLU A 112 -8.36 -6.78 -7.10
CA GLU A 112 -8.11 -8.11 -7.69
C GLU A 112 -6.94 -8.84 -7.01
N LEU A 113 -5.99 -8.10 -6.44
CA LEU A 113 -4.90 -8.64 -5.63
C LEU A 113 -5.32 -9.00 -4.20
N GLY A 114 -6.54 -8.66 -3.78
CA GLY A 114 -7.10 -9.01 -2.47
C GLY A 114 -7.03 -7.89 -1.42
N ALA A 115 -6.99 -6.62 -1.82
CA ALA A 115 -7.09 -5.50 -0.88
C ALA A 115 -8.49 -5.39 -0.25
N ASP A 116 -8.56 -5.26 1.07
CA ASP A 116 -9.79 -4.88 1.79
C ASP A 116 -10.02 -3.37 1.72
N VAL A 117 -8.93 -2.60 1.78
CA VAL A 117 -8.93 -1.13 1.70
C VAL A 117 -7.91 -0.67 0.67
N ILE A 118 -8.31 0.29 -0.16
CA ILE A 118 -7.42 0.88 -1.16
C ILE A 118 -7.01 2.27 -0.68
N LYS A 119 -5.70 2.47 -0.49
CA LYS A 119 -5.11 3.79 -0.33
C LYS A 119 -4.58 4.23 -1.69
N LYS A 120 -5.05 5.35 -2.20
CA LYS A 120 -4.65 5.87 -3.51
C LYS A 120 -4.56 7.39 -3.47
N ARG A 121 -3.99 7.97 -4.52
CA ARG A 121 -4.01 9.42 -4.71
C ARG A 121 -5.45 9.97 -4.72
N VAL A 122 -5.58 11.18 -4.20
CA VAL A 122 -6.80 11.98 -4.36
C VAL A 122 -6.94 12.30 -5.84
N LEU A 123 -8.12 12.08 -6.39
CA LEU A 123 -8.41 12.47 -7.76
C LEU A 123 -8.56 13.99 -7.80
N PRO A 124 -8.02 14.68 -8.82
CA PRO A 124 -8.35 16.08 -9.03
C PRO A 124 -9.87 16.22 -9.10
N VAL A 125 -10.43 17.13 -8.30
CA VAL A 125 -11.85 17.45 -8.32
C VAL A 125 -12.14 18.03 -9.71
N HIS A 126 -13.07 17.43 -10.46
CA HIS A 126 -13.63 18.12 -11.62
C HIS A 126 -14.15 19.46 -11.13
N GLN A 127 -13.55 20.58 -11.58
CA GLN A 127 -14.23 21.86 -11.52
C GLN A 127 -15.56 21.60 -12.23
N ARG A 128 -16.68 21.64 -11.48
CA ARG A 128 -17.99 21.63 -12.10
C ARG A 128 -17.96 22.80 -13.07
N THR A 129 -17.97 22.52 -14.36
CA THR A 129 -18.35 23.51 -15.35
C THR A 129 -19.83 23.73 -15.12
N ASP A 130 -20.15 24.90 -14.58
CA ASP A 130 -21.47 25.48 -14.40
C ASP A 130 -22.40 25.22 -15.60
#